data_AF-A0A062U6S5-F1
#
_entry.id   AF-A0A062U6S5-F1
#
_cell.length_a   1.000
_cell.length_b   1.000
_cell.length_c   1.000
_cell.angle_alpha   90.00
_cell.angle_beta   90.00
_cell.angle_gamma   90.00
#
_symmetry.space_group_name_H-M   'P 1'
#
loop_
_entity.id
_entity.type
_entity.pdbx_description
1 polymer ?
#
loop_
_entity_poly.entity_id
_entity_poly.type
_entity_poly.pdbx_seq_one_letter_code
_entity_poly.pdbx_strand_id
1 'polypeptide(L)'
;MVGSSGPGRGSERPIGRAVSNAKPGKDYLPFIDVAIDEAALYSEYGLMLQDRYTRIQIVTLKPDAYDVEGVSSGKRKEPLEMRNYNKESRNWFSRMMGSRNVTRTLIAEFDVAKPDIKATKALFSATFSSDSKEGEAWTTNESIAVYATPYFKVGPNTTIEGRFRLQLSDERQGSAGASVMGALTTAANLIAPASTLVTYFNQPLMLEASNFLNTQSTTLFGQSITEQSTSAFSVKSWSDTPILVVSAELPEAGNIKQTKGKGSIGQWAVYLDQPIPSIFTAASSDYDGQEPDYTGIPSGDILAFDVGEDLTVYDYIFSRLDLADRIATLNDTGDADTARLICSRIERGMSEIGFTSFDSAAAVWAASASDQFNSGAQAALQQEGLCQAMDLWHEMGG
;
A
#
# COMPACT_ATOMS: atom_id res chain seq x y z
N MET A 1 -3.00 11.10 -70.53
CA MET A 1 -1.86 11.59 -69.73
C MET A 1 -2.43 12.47 -68.65
N VAL A 2 -2.52 11.93 -67.44
CA VAL A 2 -3.35 12.44 -66.34
C VAL A 2 -2.49 13.22 -65.37
N GLY A 3 -2.92 14.46 -65.07
CA GLY A 3 -2.89 15.06 -63.73
C GLY A 3 -1.56 15.58 -63.18
N SER A 4 -1.29 16.88 -63.35
CA SER A 4 -0.38 17.64 -62.49
C SER A 4 -1.15 18.66 -61.64
N SER A 5 -1.33 18.37 -60.37
CA SER A 5 -1.54 19.35 -59.31
C SER A 5 -1.16 18.66 -57.99
N GLY A 6 -0.12 19.17 -57.33
CA GLY A 6 0.34 18.62 -56.06
C GLY A 6 -0.70 18.79 -54.96
N PRO A 7 -0.73 17.88 -53.99
CA PRO A 7 -0.85 18.31 -52.61
C PRO A 7 -0.06 17.41 -51.63
N GLY A 8 0.37 17.99 -50.51
CA GLY A 8 0.89 17.18 -49.41
C GLY A 8 1.57 17.98 -48.32
N ARG A 9 0.82 18.81 -47.61
CA ARG A 9 1.19 19.27 -46.25
C ARG A 9 1.54 18.03 -45.42
N GLY A 10 2.80 17.84 -45.10
CA GLY A 10 3.24 16.90 -44.07
C GLY A 10 2.79 17.46 -42.73
N SER A 11 1.81 16.80 -42.14
CA SER A 11 1.14 17.12 -40.88
C SER A 11 2.14 17.34 -39.74
N GLU A 12 2.15 18.56 -39.20
CA GLU A 12 2.41 18.79 -37.78
C GLU A 12 1.47 17.87 -37.00
N ARG A 13 2.03 16.91 -36.26
CA ARG A 13 1.25 16.13 -35.30
C ARG A 13 0.75 17.11 -34.23
N PRO A 14 -0.57 17.22 -34.00
CA PRO A 14 -1.06 18.07 -32.93
C PRO A 14 -0.62 17.47 -31.58
N ILE A 15 0.19 18.23 -30.87
CA ILE A 15 0.42 18.08 -29.43
C ILE A 15 -0.90 18.47 -28.75
N GLY A 16 -1.49 17.53 -28.01
CA GLY A 16 -2.57 17.79 -27.06
C GLY A 16 -3.95 17.28 -27.45
N ARG A 17 -4.40 16.24 -26.75
CA ARG A 17 -5.70 16.26 -26.06
C ARG A 17 -5.73 15.15 -25.01
N ALA A 18 -5.74 15.56 -23.74
CA ALA A 18 -6.25 14.72 -22.66
C ALA A 18 -7.64 14.21 -23.04
N VAL A 19 -7.86 12.91 -22.87
CA VAL A 19 -9.13 12.25 -23.17
C VAL A 19 -10.12 12.66 -22.08
N SER A 20 -10.79 13.80 -22.27
CA SER A 20 -11.74 14.38 -21.32
C SER A 20 -13.09 13.64 -21.24
N ASN A 21 -13.14 12.33 -21.53
CA ASN A 21 -14.38 11.58 -21.73
C ASN A 21 -14.31 10.10 -21.33
N ALA A 22 -13.35 9.69 -20.48
CA ALA A 22 -13.45 8.37 -19.86
C ALA A 22 -14.60 8.42 -18.83
N LYS A 23 -15.72 7.75 -19.13
CA LYS A 23 -16.79 7.57 -18.15
C LYS A 23 -16.34 6.46 -17.21
N PRO A 24 -16.30 6.69 -15.88
CA PRO A 24 -16.07 5.63 -14.91
C PRO A 24 -17.05 4.49 -15.20
N GLY A 25 -16.53 3.27 -15.35
CA GLY A 25 -17.38 2.09 -15.42
C GLY A 25 -18.13 1.98 -14.09
N LYS A 26 -19.42 2.31 -14.09
CA LYS A 26 -20.27 2.09 -12.91
C LYS A 26 -20.32 0.60 -12.66
N ASP A 27 -19.73 0.16 -11.55
CA ASP A 27 -19.99 -1.18 -11.07
C ASP A 27 -21.48 -1.24 -10.67
N TYR A 28 -22.19 -2.29 -11.09
CA TYR A 28 -23.64 -2.42 -10.95
C TYR A 28 -24.12 -2.63 -9.49
N LEU A 29 -23.30 -2.27 -8.50
CA LEU A 29 -23.53 -2.47 -7.08
C LEU A 29 -24.26 -1.27 -6.46
N PRO A 30 -25.29 -1.50 -5.62
CA PRO A 30 -26.10 -0.42 -5.09
C PRO A 30 -25.44 0.35 -3.94
N PHE A 31 -24.38 -0.10 -3.28
CA PHE A 31 -23.80 0.64 -2.14
C PHE A 31 -22.31 0.93 -2.24
N ILE A 32 -21.64 0.38 -3.25
CA ILE A 32 -20.23 0.66 -3.51
C ILE A 32 -20.01 0.89 -5.00
N ASP A 33 -19.31 1.96 -5.34
CA ASP A 33 -18.88 2.29 -6.70
C ASP A 33 -17.36 2.51 -6.69
N VAL A 34 -16.67 1.87 -7.63
CA VAL A 34 -15.21 1.96 -7.76
C VAL A 34 -14.90 2.49 -9.15
N ALA A 35 -14.43 3.73 -9.19
CA ALA A 35 -13.95 4.37 -10.40
C ALA A 35 -12.44 4.15 -10.54
N ILE A 36 -12.03 3.69 -11.72
CA ILE A 36 -10.63 3.56 -12.11
C ILE A 36 -10.29 4.76 -12.99
N ASP A 37 -9.22 5.48 -12.66
CA ASP A 37 -8.65 6.44 -13.61
C ASP A 37 -7.81 5.68 -14.64
N GLU A 38 -8.38 5.44 -15.82
CA GLU A 38 -7.69 4.78 -16.92
C GLU A 38 -6.40 5.53 -17.33
N ALA A 39 -6.31 6.85 -17.14
CA ALA A 39 -5.09 7.60 -17.46
C ALA A 39 -3.94 7.30 -16.49
N ALA A 40 -4.25 7.00 -15.23
CA ALA A 40 -3.27 6.57 -14.22
C ALA A 40 -2.75 5.14 -14.48
N LEU A 41 -3.57 4.27 -15.10
CA LEU A 41 -3.19 2.90 -15.45
C LEU A 41 -2.31 2.79 -16.69
N TYR A 42 -2.45 3.73 -17.63
CA TYR A 42 -1.81 3.69 -18.95
C TYR A 42 -0.83 4.84 -19.18
N SER A 43 -0.37 5.54 -18.13
CA SER A 43 0.62 6.60 -18.33
C SER A 43 1.94 5.99 -18.86
N GLU A 44 2.14 6.04 -20.18
CA GLU A 44 3.42 5.69 -20.83
C GLU A 44 4.52 6.72 -20.52
N TYR A 45 4.17 7.75 -19.74
CA TYR A 45 5.02 8.84 -19.30
C TYR A 45 5.00 8.89 -17.76
N GLY A 46 6.15 8.67 -17.14
CA GLY A 46 6.33 8.68 -15.69
C GLY A 46 7.67 8.04 -15.29
N LEU A 47 8.10 8.22 -14.04
CA LEU A 47 9.29 7.55 -13.51
C LEU A 47 9.08 6.03 -13.56
N MET A 48 10.07 5.31 -14.07
CA MET A 48 10.08 3.86 -14.01
C MET A 48 10.11 3.42 -12.55
N LEU A 49 9.09 2.67 -12.15
CA LEU A 49 8.95 2.19 -10.78
C LEU A 49 9.82 0.97 -10.48
N GLN A 50 10.33 0.32 -11.51
CA GLN A 50 11.16 -0.86 -11.36
C GLN A 50 12.38 -0.55 -10.47
N ASP A 51 12.60 -1.44 -9.50
CA ASP A 51 13.70 -1.34 -8.53
C ASP A 51 13.63 -0.10 -7.62
N ARG A 52 12.41 0.35 -7.31
CA ARG A 52 12.13 1.39 -6.31
C ARG A 52 11.14 0.91 -5.27
N TYR A 53 11.13 1.55 -4.11
CA TYR A 53 10.11 1.32 -3.09
C TYR A 53 8.94 2.27 -3.24
N THR A 54 7.73 1.77 -2.99
CA THR A 54 6.53 2.59 -2.82
C THR A 54 5.65 1.97 -1.74
N ARG A 55 4.56 2.64 -1.38
CA ARG A 55 3.54 2.15 -0.46
C ARG A 55 2.17 2.65 -0.88
N ILE A 56 1.14 1.92 -0.51
CA ILE A 56 -0.24 2.29 -0.81
C ILE A 56 -0.74 3.26 0.25
N GLN A 57 -1.20 4.43 -0.19
CA GLN A 57 -1.83 5.43 0.66
C GLN A 57 -3.31 5.55 0.32
N ILE A 58 -4.14 5.66 1.35
CA ILE A 58 -5.57 5.90 1.20
C ILE A 58 -5.88 7.24 1.86
N VAL A 59 -6.50 8.14 1.10
CA VAL A 59 -6.90 9.47 1.56
C VAL A 59 -8.42 9.58 1.46
N THR A 60 -9.06 9.94 2.55
CA THR A 60 -10.48 10.29 2.56
C THR A 60 -10.66 11.63 1.86
N LEU A 61 -11.41 11.61 0.76
CA LEU A 61 -11.89 12.81 0.12
C LEU A 61 -13.04 13.34 0.99
N LYS A 62 -13.03 14.64 1.31
CA LYS A 62 -14.09 15.22 2.15
C LYS A 62 -15.46 14.84 1.58
N PRO A 63 -16.45 14.46 2.41
CA PRO A 63 -17.81 14.19 1.93
C PRO A 63 -18.36 15.33 1.06
N ASP A 64 -18.03 16.58 1.41
CA ASP A 64 -18.51 17.77 0.70
C ASP A 64 -17.69 18.12 -0.55
N ALA A 65 -16.71 17.29 -0.94
CA ALA A 65 -15.74 17.64 -1.95
C ALA A 65 -15.49 16.48 -2.92
N TYR A 66 -15.84 16.78 -4.17
CA TYR A 66 -15.42 16.15 -5.42
C TYR A 66 -16.39 15.10 -5.99
N ASP A 67 -17.06 15.50 -7.08
CA ASP A 67 -17.66 14.57 -8.05
C ASP A 67 -16.51 13.84 -8.77
N VAL A 68 -16.75 12.66 -9.33
CA VAL A 68 -15.78 11.92 -10.16
C VAL A 68 -15.37 12.74 -11.39
N GLU A 69 -16.23 13.64 -11.91
CA GLU A 69 -15.86 14.68 -12.89
C GLU A 69 -15.01 15.83 -12.31
N GLY A 70 -15.05 16.02 -11.00
CA GLY A 70 -14.41 17.11 -10.26
C GLY A 70 -12.95 16.84 -9.88
N VAL A 71 -12.51 15.59 -9.86
CA VAL A 71 -11.09 15.21 -9.65
C VAL A 71 -10.20 15.80 -10.76
N SER A 72 -10.75 15.99 -11.97
CA SER A 72 -10.07 16.61 -13.11
C SER A 72 -10.52 18.05 -13.43
N SER A 73 -11.68 18.50 -12.95
CA SER A 73 -12.28 19.81 -13.32
C SER A 73 -12.42 20.84 -12.19
N GLY A 74 -12.14 20.47 -10.93
CA GLY A 74 -12.12 21.39 -9.79
C GLY A 74 -13.48 21.98 -9.38
N LYS A 75 -14.61 21.46 -9.88
CA LYS A 75 -15.96 21.96 -9.56
C LYS A 75 -16.64 21.12 -8.47
N ARG A 76 -17.27 21.83 -7.51
CA ARG A 76 -18.07 21.27 -6.41
C ARG A 76 -19.51 21.00 -6.86
N LYS A 77 -20.10 19.86 -6.45
CA LYS A 77 -21.55 19.67 -6.39
C LYS A 77 -22.04 19.81 -4.94
N GLU A 78 -23.33 20.07 -4.79
CA GLU A 78 -24.06 20.42 -3.57
C GLU A 78 -23.67 19.60 -2.32
N PRO A 79 -23.79 20.19 -1.11
CA PRO A 79 -23.44 19.51 0.13
C PRO A 79 -24.20 18.19 0.30
N LEU A 80 -23.48 17.12 0.63
CA LEU A 80 -24.09 15.83 0.95
C LEU A 80 -24.99 15.97 2.19
N GLU A 81 -26.11 15.24 2.21
CA GLU A 81 -27.01 15.21 3.36
C GLU A 81 -26.25 14.60 4.56
N MET A 82 -25.84 15.46 5.52
CA MET A 82 -25.15 15.02 6.72
C MET A 82 -25.98 14.00 7.50
N ARG A 83 -25.28 13.06 8.16
CA ARG A 83 -25.90 12.01 8.98
C ARG A 83 -26.85 12.63 10.02
N ASN A 84 -28.09 12.15 10.06
CA ASN A 84 -29.13 12.70 10.93
C ASN A 84 -29.54 11.70 12.01
N TYR A 85 -28.92 11.82 13.19
CA TYR A 85 -29.16 10.93 14.33
C TYR A 85 -30.63 10.91 14.80
N ASN A 86 -31.38 12.00 14.60
CA ASN A 86 -32.80 12.02 14.94
C ASN A 86 -33.62 11.14 14.00
N LYS A 87 -33.31 11.13 12.69
CA LYS A 87 -33.95 10.23 11.70
C LYS A 87 -33.53 8.76 11.91
N GLU A 88 -32.34 8.52 12.47
CA GLU A 88 -31.83 7.17 12.76
C GLU A 88 -32.30 6.60 14.10
N SER A 89 -32.82 7.44 15.00
CA SER A 89 -33.32 7.05 16.32
C SER A 89 -34.62 6.22 16.24
N ARG A 90 -34.79 5.30 17.19
CA ARG A 90 -36.00 4.49 17.36
C ARG A 90 -36.89 5.08 18.44
N ASN A 91 -38.21 5.04 18.24
CA ASN A 91 -39.16 5.41 19.29
C ASN A 91 -39.07 4.46 20.49
N TRP A 92 -39.26 4.98 21.70
CA TRP A 92 -39.12 4.23 22.96
C TRP A 92 -39.96 2.94 23.02
N PHE A 93 -41.19 2.95 22.47
CA PHE A 93 -42.04 1.75 22.37
C PHE A 93 -41.39 0.63 21.55
N SER A 94 -40.70 0.98 20.47
CA SER A 94 -40.00 0.01 19.62
C SER A 94 -38.72 -0.52 20.28
N ARG A 95 -38.10 0.26 21.17
CA ARG A 95 -36.94 -0.18 21.98
C ARG A 95 -37.34 -1.23 23.01
N MET A 96 -38.55 -1.10 23.56
CA MET A 96 -39.10 -2.04 24.54
C MET A 96 -39.48 -3.41 23.92
N MET A 97 -39.71 -3.47 22.61
CA MET A 97 -40.08 -4.70 21.89
C MET A 97 -38.88 -5.54 21.41
N GLY A 98 -37.63 -5.07 21.58
CA GLY A 98 -36.44 -5.87 21.28
C GLY A 98 -35.19 -5.04 20.97
N SER A 99 -34.04 -5.59 21.34
CA SER A 99 -32.74 -4.99 21.03
C SER A 99 -32.40 -5.11 19.54
N ARG A 100 -31.66 -4.11 19.04
CA ARG A 100 -31.19 -4.07 17.66
C ARG A 100 -29.77 -3.54 17.60
N ASN A 101 -28.89 -4.26 16.89
CA ASN A 101 -27.54 -3.80 16.58
C ASN A 101 -27.38 -3.76 15.06
N VAL A 102 -27.01 -2.59 14.53
CA VAL A 102 -26.72 -2.41 13.11
C VAL A 102 -25.25 -2.03 12.97
N THR A 103 -24.49 -2.86 12.27
CA THR A 103 -23.06 -2.62 12.02
C THR A 103 -22.82 -2.45 10.54
N ARG A 104 -22.01 -1.46 10.19
CA ARG A 104 -21.69 -1.10 8.81
C ARG A 104 -20.19 -0.86 8.72
N THR A 105 -19.51 -1.56 7.86
CA THR A 105 -18.05 -1.46 7.74
C THR A 105 -17.64 -1.44 6.28
N LEU A 106 -16.79 -0.49 5.90
CA LEU A 106 -16.10 -0.48 4.63
C LEU A 106 -14.65 -0.90 4.85
N ILE A 107 -14.24 -1.94 4.14
CA ILE A 107 -12.91 -2.53 4.23
C ILE A 107 -12.24 -2.38 2.87
N ALA A 108 -10.98 -1.94 2.87
CA ALA A 108 -10.08 -1.99 1.73
C ALA A 108 -9.08 -3.12 1.95
N GLU A 109 -8.97 -4.01 0.98
CA GLU A 109 -8.02 -5.11 0.93
C GLU A 109 -7.13 -4.89 -0.29
N PHE A 110 -5.82 -4.96 -0.12
CA PHE A 110 -4.84 -4.89 -1.19
C PHE A 110 -4.04 -6.17 -1.22
N ASP A 111 -3.96 -6.78 -2.39
CA ASP A 111 -3.15 -7.96 -2.70
C ASP A 111 -2.10 -7.53 -3.73
N VAL A 112 -0.86 -7.35 -3.28
CA VAL A 112 0.28 -7.08 -4.15
C VAL A 112 0.88 -8.42 -4.50
N ALA A 113 1.03 -8.72 -5.79
CA ALA A 113 1.78 -9.89 -6.23
C ALA A 113 3.21 -9.49 -6.56
N LYS A 114 4.18 -10.23 -6.03
CA LYS A 114 5.63 -10.03 -6.19
C LYS A 114 6.09 -8.63 -5.72
N PRO A 115 6.37 -8.45 -4.42
CA PRO A 115 6.25 -9.45 -3.32
C PRO A 115 4.78 -9.76 -2.98
N ASP A 116 4.48 -10.95 -2.44
CA ASP A 116 3.12 -11.37 -2.08
C ASP A 116 2.69 -10.73 -0.75
N ILE A 117 2.10 -9.54 -0.83
CA ILE A 117 1.70 -8.70 0.29
C ILE A 117 0.18 -8.65 0.34
N LYS A 118 -0.39 -8.94 1.51
CA LYS A 118 -1.79 -8.64 1.79
C LYS A 118 -1.87 -7.58 2.86
N ALA A 119 -2.67 -6.56 2.60
CA ALA A 119 -2.96 -5.50 3.55
C ALA A 119 -4.46 -5.26 3.61
N THR A 120 -5.01 -5.25 4.82
CA THR A 120 -6.43 -5.00 5.07
C THR A 120 -6.58 -3.80 5.99
N LYS A 121 -7.38 -2.81 5.58
CA LYS A 121 -7.68 -1.60 6.36
C LYS A 121 -9.17 -1.33 6.42
N ALA A 122 -9.67 -1.04 7.62
CA ALA A 122 -11.02 -0.50 7.79
C ALA A 122 -11.00 1.01 7.49
N LEU A 123 -11.70 1.41 6.43
CA LEU A 123 -11.80 2.82 6.03
C LEU A 123 -12.86 3.54 6.85
N PHE A 124 -13.96 2.85 7.10
CA PHE A 124 -15.11 3.37 7.81
C PHE A 124 -15.78 2.26 8.59
N SER A 125 -16.22 2.57 9.82
CA SER A 125 -17.11 1.71 10.58
C SER A 125 -18.13 2.56 11.33
N ALA A 126 -19.41 2.21 11.20
CA ALA A 126 -20.50 2.78 11.97
C ALA A 126 -21.33 1.69 12.61
N THR A 127 -21.54 1.82 13.92
CA THR A 127 -22.36 0.90 14.71
C THR A 127 -23.46 1.69 15.41
N PHE A 128 -24.67 1.15 15.35
CA PHE A 128 -25.82 1.61 16.11
C PHE A 128 -26.32 0.46 16.98
N SER A 129 -26.36 0.67 18.30
CA SER A 129 -26.99 -0.26 19.24
C SER A 129 -28.20 0.41 19.88
N SER A 130 -29.26 -0.38 20.05
CA SER A 130 -30.47 0.05 20.72
C SER A 130 -31.02 -1.07 21.58
N ASP A 131 -31.17 -0.80 22.88
CA ASP A 131 -31.75 -1.74 23.81
C ASP A 131 -32.64 -1.04 24.86
N SER A 132 -33.24 -1.84 25.75
CA SER A 132 -34.12 -1.34 26.80
C SER A 132 -33.40 -0.91 28.08
N LYS A 133 -32.08 -1.12 28.20
CA LYS A 133 -31.31 -0.91 29.44
C LYS A 133 -30.33 0.26 29.34
N GLU A 134 -29.62 0.35 28.22
CA GLU A 134 -28.59 1.34 27.88
C GLU A 134 -29.12 2.40 26.91
N GLY A 135 -30.24 2.15 26.23
CA GLY A 135 -30.92 3.14 25.40
C GLY A 135 -30.50 3.09 23.92
N GLU A 136 -29.84 4.14 23.43
CA GLU A 136 -29.29 4.18 22.06
C GLU A 136 -27.86 4.69 22.08
N ALA A 137 -26.97 3.98 21.41
CA ALA A 137 -25.59 4.40 21.23
C ALA A 137 -25.19 4.34 19.75
N TRP A 138 -24.42 5.35 19.33
CA TRP A 138 -23.83 5.42 17.99
C TRP A 138 -22.33 5.53 18.15
N THR A 139 -21.60 4.70 17.41
CA THR A 139 -20.15 4.83 17.26
C THR A 139 -19.83 4.98 15.79
N THR A 140 -18.96 5.92 15.45
CA THR A 140 -18.47 6.12 14.08
C THR A 140 -16.97 6.28 14.15
N ASN A 141 -16.25 5.45 13.40
CA ASN A 141 -14.82 5.51 13.24
C ASN A 141 -14.52 5.71 11.76
N GLU A 142 -13.72 6.70 11.45
CA GLU A 142 -13.30 7.03 10.09
C GLU A 142 -11.80 7.30 10.09
N SER A 143 -11.11 6.71 9.13
CA SER A 143 -9.69 6.94 8.90
C SER A 143 -9.53 8.05 7.87
N ILE A 144 -8.87 9.16 8.20
CA ILE A 144 -8.76 10.33 7.30
C ILE A 144 -7.66 10.15 6.26
N ALA A 145 -6.50 9.66 6.67
CA ALA A 145 -5.40 9.30 5.79
C ALA A 145 -4.61 8.18 6.43
N VAL A 146 -4.42 7.08 5.72
CA VAL A 146 -3.73 5.90 6.24
C VAL A 146 -2.83 5.29 5.18
N TYR A 147 -1.63 4.89 5.58
CA TYR A 147 -0.82 3.98 4.78
C TYR A 147 -1.38 2.56 4.95
N ALA A 148 -1.80 1.97 3.85
CA ALA A 148 -2.32 0.62 3.81
C ALA A 148 -1.20 -0.40 3.98
N THR A 149 -0.05 -0.14 3.36
CA THR A 149 1.13 -1.00 3.38
C THR A 149 2.36 -0.26 3.94
N PRO A 150 3.36 -0.97 4.48
CA PRO A 150 4.74 -0.50 4.55
C PRO A 150 5.32 -0.29 3.13
N TYR A 151 6.57 0.15 3.06
CA TYR A 151 7.28 0.19 1.78
C TYR A 151 7.47 -1.21 1.21
N PHE A 152 7.31 -1.37 -0.10
CA PHE A 152 7.62 -2.60 -0.81
C PHE A 152 8.31 -2.28 -2.12
N LYS A 153 9.22 -3.17 -2.52
CA LYS A 153 9.97 -3.05 -3.77
C LYS A 153 9.06 -3.38 -4.96
N VAL A 154 9.04 -2.51 -5.96
CA VAL A 154 8.34 -2.75 -7.22
C VAL A 154 9.28 -3.47 -8.19
N GLY A 155 8.89 -4.68 -8.59
CA GLY A 155 9.55 -5.47 -9.62
C GLY A 155 8.88 -5.33 -10.99
N PRO A 156 9.48 -5.90 -12.06
CA PRO A 156 8.97 -5.80 -13.43
C PRO A 156 7.60 -6.46 -13.65
N ASN A 157 7.14 -7.28 -12.70
CA ASN A 157 5.88 -8.02 -12.76
C ASN A 157 5.00 -7.76 -11.53
N THR A 158 5.23 -6.67 -10.81
CA THR A 158 4.40 -6.33 -9.66
C THR A 158 3.02 -5.90 -10.13
N THR A 159 2.00 -6.53 -9.56
CA THR A 159 0.59 -6.20 -9.81
C THR A 159 -0.08 -5.94 -8.48
N ILE A 160 -1.02 -5.00 -8.46
CA ILE A 160 -1.80 -4.68 -7.27
C ILE A 160 -3.26 -4.96 -7.59
N GLU A 161 -3.89 -5.76 -6.74
CA GLU A 161 -5.33 -5.97 -6.74
C GLU A 161 -5.93 -5.29 -5.52
N GLY A 162 -6.75 -4.26 -5.74
CA GLY A 162 -7.55 -3.62 -4.71
C GLY A 162 -8.95 -4.21 -4.67
N ARG A 163 -9.37 -4.73 -3.52
CA ARG A 163 -10.74 -5.16 -3.25
C ARG A 163 -11.35 -4.26 -2.19
N PHE A 164 -12.52 -3.70 -2.48
CA PHE A 164 -13.28 -2.92 -1.52
C PHE A 164 -14.55 -3.65 -1.18
N ARG A 165 -14.76 -3.87 0.12
CA ARG A 165 -15.84 -4.69 0.64
C ARG A 165 -16.66 -3.89 1.63
N LEU A 166 -17.92 -3.67 1.29
CA LEU A 166 -18.91 -3.13 2.20
C LEU A 166 -19.64 -4.27 2.89
N GLN A 167 -19.67 -4.25 4.22
CA GLN A 167 -20.40 -5.20 5.03
C GLN A 167 -21.46 -4.49 5.85
N LEU A 168 -22.68 -4.98 5.74
CA LEU A 168 -23.84 -4.48 6.45
C LEU A 168 -24.42 -5.63 7.27
N SER A 169 -24.74 -5.34 8.53
CA SER A 169 -25.33 -6.28 9.47
C SER A 169 -26.49 -5.63 10.21
N ASP A 170 -27.57 -6.39 10.39
CA ASP A 170 -28.70 -6.06 11.27
C ASP A 170 -29.02 -7.27 12.16
N GLU A 171 -28.70 -7.17 13.45
CA GLU A 171 -29.02 -8.16 14.47
C GLU A 171 -30.24 -7.73 15.29
N ARG A 172 -31.19 -8.65 15.46
CA ARG A 172 -32.35 -8.46 16.34
C ARG A 172 -32.34 -9.57 17.37
N GLN A 173 -32.15 -9.20 18.64
CA GLN A 173 -31.89 -10.06 19.80
C GLN A 173 -30.54 -10.80 19.78
N GLY A 174 -29.62 -10.41 20.69
CA GLY A 174 -28.39 -11.16 20.98
C GLY A 174 -27.24 -10.28 21.48
N SER A 175 -26.49 -10.77 22.47
CA SER A 175 -25.37 -10.11 23.15
C SER A 175 -24.07 -10.04 22.34
N ALA A 176 -24.14 -9.94 21.00
CA ALA A 176 -22.98 -10.07 20.11
C ALA A 176 -22.31 -8.72 19.72
N GLY A 177 -22.84 -7.59 20.21
CA GLY A 177 -22.33 -6.24 19.86
C GLY A 177 -20.92 -5.90 20.37
N ALA A 178 -20.32 -6.73 21.23
CA ALA A 178 -19.02 -6.47 21.85
C ALA A 178 -17.79 -6.96 21.04
N SER A 179 -17.96 -7.85 20.05
CA SER A 179 -16.82 -8.52 19.41
C SER A 179 -16.14 -7.71 18.29
N VAL A 180 -16.84 -6.78 17.64
CA VAL A 180 -16.30 -6.06 16.46
C VAL A 180 -15.27 -5.01 16.86
N MET A 181 -15.51 -4.27 17.95
CA MET A 181 -14.56 -3.26 18.44
C MET A 181 -13.27 -3.88 18.96
N GLY A 182 -13.36 -4.98 19.71
CA GLY A 182 -12.18 -5.72 20.17
C GLY A 182 -11.36 -6.30 19.01
N ALA A 183 -12.02 -6.81 17.96
CA ALA A 183 -11.35 -7.30 16.76
C ALA A 183 -10.66 -6.18 15.97
N LEU A 184 -11.30 -5.01 15.82
CA LEU A 184 -10.72 -3.84 15.15
C LEU A 184 -9.53 -3.27 15.93
N THR A 185 -9.60 -3.18 17.26
CA THR A 185 -8.48 -2.71 18.11
C THR A 185 -7.34 -3.72 18.20
N THR A 186 -7.64 -5.03 18.26
CA THR A 186 -6.62 -6.10 18.24
C THR A 186 -5.93 -6.16 16.88
N ALA A 187 -6.67 -6.00 15.79
CA ALA A 187 -6.11 -5.92 14.45
C ALA A 187 -5.24 -4.67 14.26
N ALA A 188 -5.62 -3.51 14.80
CA ALA A 188 -4.78 -2.32 14.75
C ALA A 188 -3.41 -2.53 15.45
N ASN A 189 -3.38 -3.29 16.55
CA ASN A 189 -2.15 -3.62 17.28
C ASN A 189 -1.31 -4.72 16.59
N LEU A 190 -1.93 -5.63 15.84
CA LEU A 190 -1.25 -6.67 15.05
C LEU A 190 -0.57 -6.11 13.78
N ILE A 191 -0.95 -4.91 13.34
CA ILE A 191 -0.52 -4.32 12.05
C ILE A 191 0.62 -3.31 12.21
N ALA A 192 1.09 -3.03 13.43
CA ALA A 192 2.32 -2.24 13.60
C ALA A 192 3.50 -3.08 13.10
N PRO A 193 4.00 -2.85 11.87
CA PRO A 193 5.02 -3.72 11.30
C PRO A 193 6.32 -3.49 12.06
N ALA A 194 7.04 -4.57 12.40
CA ALA A 194 8.34 -4.48 13.05
C ALA A 194 9.39 -3.75 12.18
N SER A 195 9.19 -3.71 10.86
CA SER A 195 10.07 -3.01 9.91
C SER A 195 9.29 -2.10 8.97
N THR A 196 9.90 -0.99 8.58
CA THR A 196 9.33 -0.02 7.63
C THR A 196 9.30 -0.54 6.18
N LEU A 197 10.03 -1.63 5.90
CA LEU A 197 10.14 -2.28 4.61
C LEU A 197 9.58 -3.70 4.67
N VAL A 198 8.77 -4.08 3.68
CA VAL A 198 8.41 -5.47 3.45
C VAL A 198 9.59 -6.22 2.85
N THR A 199 10.01 -7.26 3.54
CA THR A 199 11.06 -8.18 3.11
C THR A 199 10.49 -9.60 3.01
N TYR A 200 11.28 -10.52 2.46
CA TYR A 200 10.96 -11.95 2.48
C TYR A 200 10.63 -12.51 3.88
N PHE A 201 11.21 -11.97 4.95
CA PHE A 201 11.08 -12.51 6.30
C PHE A 201 9.85 -12.04 7.05
N ASN A 202 9.40 -10.79 6.83
CA ASN A 202 8.21 -10.26 7.48
C ASN A 202 6.92 -10.41 6.65
N GLN A 203 7.04 -10.81 5.38
CA GLN A 203 5.92 -11.05 4.48
C GLN A 203 4.90 -12.08 5.04
N PRO A 204 5.29 -13.24 5.60
CA PRO A 204 4.31 -14.21 6.13
C PRO A 204 3.50 -13.68 7.32
N LEU A 205 4.11 -12.90 8.21
CA LEU A 205 3.43 -12.29 9.36
C LEU A 205 2.36 -11.29 8.91
N MET A 206 2.66 -10.52 7.86
CA MET A 206 1.66 -9.63 7.26
C MET A 206 0.47 -10.40 6.67
N LEU A 207 0.73 -11.52 6.00
CA LEU A 207 -0.34 -12.40 5.48
C LEU A 207 -1.24 -12.91 6.61
N GLU A 208 -0.66 -13.31 7.75
CA GLU A 208 -1.40 -13.76 8.92
C GLU A 208 -2.29 -12.66 9.51
N ALA A 209 -1.74 -11.45 9.71
CA ALA A 209 -2.49 -10.31 10.21
C ALA A 209 -3.67 -9.94 9.28
N SER A 210 -3.46 -9.98 7.97
CA SER A 210 -4.52 -9.76 6.98
C SER A 210 -5.58 -10.87 6.97
N ASN A 211 -5.18 -12.14 7.10
CA ASN A 211 -6.12 -13.27 7.18
C ASN A 211 -6.98 -13.23 8.44
N PHE A 212 -6.41 -12.81 9.59
CA PHE A 212 -7.18 -12.61 10.82
C PHE A 212 -8.29 -11.58 10.62
N LEU A 213 -7.98 -10.43 10.01
CA LEU A 213 -8.95 -9.38 9.69
C LEU A 213 -10.08 -9.88 8.78
N ASN A 214 -9.73 -10.60 7.72
CA ASN A 214 -10.70 -11.15 6.77
C ASN A 214 -11.64 -12.18 7.43
N THR A 215 -11.11 -12.98 8.36
CA THR A 215 -11.88 -14.02 9.08
C THR A 215 -12.83 -13.42 10.13
N GLN A 216 -12.37 -12.41 10.90
CA GLN A 216 -13.23 -11.71 11.88
C GLN A 216 -14.40 -10.98 11.20
N SER A 217 -14.17 -10.54 9.97
CA SER A 217 -15.17 -9.86 9.15
C SER A 217 -16.28 -10.80 8.62
N THR A 218 -16.06 -12.11 8.56
CA THR A 218 -17.02 -13.08 7.99
C THR A 218 -17.96 -13.74 8.98
N THR A 219 -17.80 -13.52 10.29
CA THR A 219 -18.56 -14.28 11.29
C THR A 219 -19.65 -13.47 11.99
N LEU A 220 -20.85 -14.06 12.00
CA LEU A 220 -21.98 -13.87 12.92
C LEU A 220 -22.93 -12.69 12.67
N PHE A 221 -23.90 -12.79 11.76
CA PHE A 221 -25.08 -11.90 11.78
C PHE A 221 -26.36 -12.60 11.28
N GLY A 222 -27.51 -12.31 11.91
CA GLY A 222 -28.82 -12.89 11.53
C GLY A 222 -29.36 -12.44 10.16
N GLN A 223 -28.97 -11.23 9.71
CA GLN A 223 -29.12 -10.76 8.32
C GLN A 223 -27.89 -9.93 7.95
N SER A 224 -27.22 -10.29 6.85
CA SER A 224 -26.04 -9.57 6.34
C SER A 224 -26.13 -9.30 4.84
N ILE A 225 -25.66 -8.14 4.41
CA ILE A 225 -25.38 -7.84 3.00
C ILE A 225 -23.88 -7.60 2.88
N THR A 226 -23.25 -8.27 1.91
CA THR A 226 -21.84 -8.04 1.56
C THR A 226 -21.79 -7.65 0.10
N GLU A 227 -21.21 -6.49 -0.20
CA GLU A 227 -20.91 -6.05 -1.55
C GLU A 227 -19.40 -5.90 -1.70
N GLN A 228 -18.88 -6.36 -2.83
CA GLN A 228 -17.46 -6.36 -3.10
C GLN A 228 -17.23 -5.92 -4.54
N SER A 229 -16.35 -4.93 -4.71
CA SER A 229 -15.77 -4.59 -6.00
C SER A 229 -14.27 -4.88 -5.97
N THR A 230 -13.76 -5.42 -7.07
CA THR A 230 -12.37 -5.82 -7.24
C THR A 230 -11.81 -5.14 -8.48
N SER A 231 -10.68 -4.46 -8.31
CA SER A 231 -9.91 -3.87 -9.40
C SER A 231 -8.47 -4.37 -9.36
N ALA A 232 -7.93 -4.76 -10.51
CA ALA A 232 -6.56 -5.24 -10.64
C ALA A 232 -5.79 -4.39 -11.65
N PHE A 233 -4.58 -4.00 -11.29
CA PHE A 233 -3.74 -3.15 -12.12
C PHE A 233 -2.26 -3.54 -12.06
N SER A 234 -1.55 -3.27 -13.15
CA SER A 234 -0.09 -3.43 -13.23
C SER A 234 0.57 -2.09 -12.98
N VAL A 235 1.57 -2.08 -12.10
CA VAL A 235 2.30 -0.88 -11.73
C VAL A 235 3.55 -0.79 -12.58
N LYS A 236 3.53 0.07 -13.61
CA LYS A 236 4.68 0.27 -14.52
C LYS A 236 5.37 1.62 -14.32
N SER A 237 4.57 2.65 -14.20
CA SER A 237 4.99 4.04 -14.04
C SER A 237 4.28 4.66 -12.84
N TRP A 238 4.93 5.65 -12.24
CA TRP A 238 4.32 6.43 -11.17
C TRP A 238 3.64 7.68 -11.73
N SER A 239 2.52 8.07 -11.10
CA SER A 239 1.81 9.33 -11.34
C SER A 239 1.33 9.91 -10.01
N ASP A 240 1.10 11.23 -9.99
CA ASP A 240 0.50 11.97 -8.88
C ASP A 240 -1.03 11.86 -8.83
N THR A 241 -1.63 11.18 -9.81
CA THR A 241 -3.08 10.96 -9.88
C THR A 241 -3.50 9.73 -9.08
N PRO A 242 -4.70 9.73 -8.48
CA PRO A 242 -5.21 8.56 -7.76
C PRO A 242 -5.40 7.40 -8.74
N ILE A 243 -5.06 6.20 -8.29
CA ILE A 243 -5.19 4.98 -9.08
C ILE A 243 -6.63 4.46 -9.01
N LEU A 244 -7.25 4.60 -7.85
CA LEU A 244 -8.63 4.20 -7.61
C LEU A 244 -9.34 5.29 -6.80
N VAL A 245 -10.59 5.54 -7.15
CA VAL A 245 -11.51 6.36 -6.35
C VAL A 245 -12.70 5.49 -5.98
N VAL A 246 -12.95 5.36 -4.69
CA VAL A 246 -14.01 4.54 -4.11
C VAL A 246 -15.06 5.44 -3.52
N SER A 247 -16.31 5.25 -3.92
CA SER A 247 -17.46 5.93 -3.35
C SER A 247 -18.34 4.90 -2.67
N ALA A 248 -18.75 5.15 -1.42
CA ALA A 248 -19.65 4.25 -0.71
C ALA A 248 -20.90 4.99 -0.21
N GLU A 249 -22.03 4.29 -0.23
CA GLU A 249 -23.33 4.75 0.24
C GLU A 249 -23.90 3.76 1.26
N LEU A 250 -24.63 4.23 2.27
CA LEU A 250 -25.32 3.39 3.24
C LEU A 250 -26.82 3.34 2.95
N PRO A 251 -27.46 2.17 3.10
CA PRO A 251 -28.90 2.12 3.23
C PRO A 251 -29.35 2.80 4.53
N GLU A 252 -30.62 3.22 4.59
CA GLU A 252 -31.23 3.76 5.80
C GLU A 252 -31.09 2.81 7.01
N ALA A 253 -30.85 3.37 8.21
CA ALA A 253 -30.73 2.60 9.46
C ALA A 253 -32.01 1.81 9.81
N GLY A 254 -33.16 2.28 9.33
CA GLY A 254 -34.44 1.59 9.47
C GLY A 254 -34.44 0.23 8.76
N ASN A 255 -33.87 0.13 7.56
CA ASN A 255 -33.94 -1.06 6.73
C ASN A 255 -32.74 -1.17 5.77
N ILE A 256 -31.81 -2.08 6.10
CA ILE A 256 -30.61 -2.33 5.27
C ILE A 256 -30.94 -2.86 3.86
N LYS A 257 -32.17 -3.33 3.61
CA LYS A 257 -32.62 -3.81 2.29
C LYS A 257 -33.20 -2.69 1.40
N GLN A 258 -33.34 -1.48 1.91
CA GLN A 258 -33.89 -0.36 1.16
C GLN A 258 -32.81 0.30 0.31
N THR A 259 -32.79 -0.02 -0.98
CA THR A 259 -31.80 0.48 -1.95
C THR A 259 -32.19 1.82 -2.59
N LYS A 260 -33.40 2.35 -2.33
CA LYS A 260 -33.90 3.61 -2.90
C LYS A 260 -33.59 4.84 -2.05
N GLY A 261 -33.43 4.67 -0.73
CA GLY A 261 -33.02 5.72 0.19
C GLY A 261 -31.61 5.41 0.66
N LYS A 262 -30.64 6.16 0.16
CA LYS A 262 -29.22 5.96 0.45
C LYS A 262 -28.63 7.25 0.98
N GLY A 263 -27.86 7.15 2.06
CA GLY A 263 -27.03 8.26 2.55
C GLY A 263 -25.61 8.04 2.07
N SER A 264 -24.97 9.04 1.47
CA SER A 264 -23.55 8.93 1.11
C SER A 264 -22.69 8.81 2.38
N ILE A 265 -21.69 7.91 2.36
CA ILE A 265 -20.73 7.74 3.46
C ILE A 265 -19.58 8.73 3.29
N GLY A 266 -19.02 8.73 2.09
CA GLY A 266 -17.77 9.39 1.78
C GLY A 266 -17.12 8.79 0.54
N GLN A 267 -16.01 9.39 0.14
CA GLN A 267 -15.19 8.93 -0.95
C GLN A 267 -13.75 8.78 -0.49
N TRP A 268 -13.03 7.81 -1.04
CA TRP A 268 -11.63 7.55 -0.76
C TRP A 268 -10.84 7.49 -2.05
N ALA A 269 -9.70 8.16 -2.08
CA ALA A 269 -8.74 8.08 -3.16
C ALA A 269 -7.56 7.22 -2.72
N VAL A 270 -7.13 6.31 -3.60
CA VAL A 270 -5.98 5.43 -3.39
C VAL A 270 -4.84 5.88 -4.27
N TYR A 271 -3.68 6.11 -3.65
CA TYR A 271 -2.45 6.54 -4.30
C TYR A 271 -1.34 5.52 -4.08
N LEU A 272 -0.39 5.50 -5.01
CA LEU A 272 0.96 5.03 -4.71
C LEU A 272 1.79 6.22 -4.26
N ASP A 273 2.39 6.10 -3.08
CA ASP A 273 3.29 7.12 -2.57
C ASP A 273 4.51 7.29 -3.50
N GLN A 274 5.11 8.47 -3.46
CA GLN A 274 6.24 8.80 -4.33
C GLN A 274 7.35 7.74 -4.18
N PRO A 275 7.84 7.17 -5.30
CA PRO A 275 8.80 6.08 -5.22
C PRO A 275 10.16 6.58 -4.75
N ILE A 276 10.79 5.81 -3.86
CA ILE A 276 12.11 6.12 -3.31
C ILE A 276 13.14 5.06 -3.76
N PRO A 277 14.38 5.47 -4.08
CA PRO A 277 15.42 4.54 -4.52
C PRO A 277 16.06 3.74 -3.38
N SER A 278 16.03 4.27 -2.16
CA SER A 278 16.65 3.69 -0.97
C SER A 278 15.77 3.87 0.26
N ILE A 279 15.71 2.87 1.13
CA ILE A 279 15.04 2.97 2.44
C ILE A 279 15.92 3.63 3.50
N PHE A 280 17.25 3.67 3.27
CA PHE A 280 18.22 4.20 4.22
C PHE A 280 18.34 5.72 4.13
N THR A 281 18.04 6.31 2.97
CA THR A 281 18.12 7.75 2.76
C THR A 281 16.79 8.44 3.05
N ALA A 282 16.82 9.52 3.82
CA ALA A 282 15.62 10.31 4.14
C ALA A 282 15.07 11.13 2.96
N ALA A 283 15.79 11.21 1.84
CA ALA A 283 15.39 11.96 0.67
C ALA A 283 14.38 11.14 -0.16
N SER A 284 13.11 11.56 -0.17
CA SER A 284 12.24 11.28 -1.31
C SER A 284 12.94 11.87 -2.52
N SER A 285 13.51 11.03 -3.39
CA SER A 285 14.24 11.52 -4.57
C SER A 285 13.39 12.57 -5.26
N ASP A 286 13.89 13.80 -5.33
CA ASP A 286 13.30 14.84 -6.16
C ASP A 286 13.08 14.25 -7.56
N TYR A 287 11.99 14.68 -8.17
CA TYR A 287 11.26 14.20 -9.35
C TYR A 287 12.09 13.77 -10.60
N ASP A 288 13.42 13.83 -10.57
CA ASP A 288 14.35 13.72 -11.69
C ASP A 288 15.21 12.44 -11.71
N GLY A 289 14.87 11.40 -10.94
CA GLY A 289 15.58 10.13 -11.01
C GLY A 289 17.03 10.19 -10.48
N GLN A 290 17.30 11.12 -9.57
CA GLN A 290 18.59 11.23 -8.89
C GLN A 290 18.90 9.99 -8.05
N GLU A 291 20.20 9.69 -7.96
CA GLU A 291 20.76 8.64 -7.11
C GLU A 291 20.56 8.98 -5.62
N PRO A 292 20.41 7.96 -4.75
CA PRO A 292 20.31 8.18 -3.31
C PRO A 292 21.62 8.75 -2.73
N ASP A 293 21.50 9.73 -1.83
CA ASP A 293 22.63 10.32 -1.11
C ASP A 293 22.83 9.63 0.25
N TYR A 294 23.92 8.87 0.37
CA TYR A 294 24.32 8.17 1.59
C TYR A 294 25.23 9.00 2.50
N THR A 295 25.48 10.28 2.19
CA THR A 295 26.36 11.15 2.98
C THR A 295 25.89 11.22 4.43
N GLY A 296 26.78 10.83 5.35
CA GLY A 296 26.51 10.87 6.79
C GLY A 296 25.74 9.66 7.34
N ILE A 297 25.40 8.67 6.52
CA ILE A 297 24.81 7.40 6.98
C ILE A 297 25.95 6.45 7.39
N PRO A 298 26.05 6.04 8.67
CA PRO A 298 27.07 5.11 9.11
C PRO A 298 26.73 3.66 8.70
N SER A 299 27.75 2.84 8.44
CA SER A 299 27.58 1.41 8.13
C SER A 299 26.80 0.67 9.21
N GLY A 300 26.97 1.06 10.48
CA GLY A 300 26.24 0.50 11.62
C GLY A 300 24.72 0.67 11.51
N ASP A 301 24.22 1.79 10.99
CA ASP A 301 22.77 2.03 10.86
C ASP A 301 22.16 1.15 9.77
N ILE A 302 22.90 0.95 8.66
CA ILE A 302 22.50 0.03 7.58
C ILE A 302 22.47 -1.40 8.11
N LEU A 303 23.51 -1.81 8.84
CA LEU A 303 23.63 -3.16 9.39
C LEU A 303 22.60 -3.44 10.49
N ALA A 304 22.22 -2.44 11.28
CA ALA A 304 21.21 -2.54 12.33
C ALA A 304 19.77 -2.47 11.81
N PHE A 305 19.56 -2.25 10.51
CA PHE A 305 18.21 -2.16 9.96
C PHE A 305 17.46 -3.49 10.08
N ASP A 306 16.24 -3.42 10.61
CA ASP A 306 15.38 -4.58 10.81
C ASP A 306 14.82 -5.09 9.48
N VAL A 307 15.16 -6.33 9.13
CA VAL A 307 14.62 -7.03 7.96
C VAL A 307 13.56 -8.06 8.35
N GLY A 308 13.39 -8.38 9.62
CA GLY A 308 12.40 -9.32 10.12
C GLY A 308 12.21 -9.17 11.63
N GLU A 309 11.36 -10.01 12.21
CA GLU A 309 11.26 -10.10 13.68
C GLU A 309 12.60 -10.58 14.24
N ASP A 310 13.21 -9.75 15.09
CA ASP A 310 14.54 -9.98 15.70
C ASP A 310 15.64 -10.34 14.68
N LEU A 311 15.57 -9.79 13.47
CA LEU A 311 16.53 -10.05 12.41
C LEU A 311 16.96 -8.76 11.73
N THR A 312 18.25 -8.44 11.82
CA THR A 312 18.85 -7.28 11.18
C THR A 312 19.53 -7.64 9.85
N VAL A 313 19.90 -6.62 9.06
CA VAL A 313 20.76 -6.80 7.87
C VAL A 313 22.06 -7.51 8.24
N TYR A 314 22.67 -7.14 9.38
CA TYR A 314 23.87 -7.78 9.90
C TYR A 314 23.68 -9.29 10.10
N ASP A 315 22.63 -9.67 10.84
CA ASP A 315 22.35 -11.08 11.15
C ASP A 315 22.08 -11.88 9.89
N TYR A 316 21.34 -11.29 8.94
CA TYR A 316 21.08 -11.93 7.66
C TYR A 316 22.37 -12.18 6.87
N ILE A 317 23.21 -11.16 6.70
CA ILE A 317 24.45 -11.26 5.93
C ILE A 317 25.40 -12.28 6.56
N PHE A 318 25.69 -12.13 7.85
CA PHE A 318 26.78 -12.90 8.46
C PHE A 318 26.34 -14.27 9.00
N SER A 319 25.07 -14.43 9.37
CA SER A 319 24.58 -15.70 9.92
C SER A 319 23.78 -16.54 8.92
N ARG A 320 23.12 -15.94 7.91
CA ARG A 320 22.23 -16.69 7.00
C ARG A 320 22.77 -16.88 5.59
N LEU A 321 23.71 -16.05 5.12
CA LEU A 321 24.30 -16.24 3.78
C LEU A 321 25.42 -17.29 3.74
N ASP A 322 25.75 -17.91 4.87
CA ASP A 322 26.79 -18.94 5.01
C ASP A 322 28.17 -18.47 4.50
N LEU A 323 28.59 -17.30 5.00
CA LEU A 323 29.81 -16.62 4.57
C LEU A 323 31.01 -16.89 5.50
N ALA A 324 30.82 -17.54 6.65
CA ALA A 324 31.83 -17.65 7.70
C ALA A 324 33.20 -18.18 7.19
N ASP A 325 33.21 -19.30 6.47
CA ASP A 325 34.45 -19.89 5.93
C ASP A 325 35.13 -18.98 4.90
N ARG A 326 34.33 -18.26 4.09
CA ARG A 326 34.84 -17.33 3.07
C ARG A 326 35.41 -16.09 3.71
N ILE A 327 34.78 -15.58 4.75
CA ILE A 327 35.26 -14.43 5.54
C ILE A 327 36.59 -14.78 6.21
N ALA A 328 36.69 -15.95 6.84
CA ALA A 328 37.95 -16.43 7.42
C ALA A 328 39.05 -16.53 6.36
N THR A 329 38.75 -17.14 5.21
CA THR A 329 39.70 -17.25 4.09
C THR A 329 40.15 -15.89 3.57
N LEU A 330 39.22 -14.95 3.40
CA LEU A 330 39.55 -13.60 2.93
C LEU A 330 40.42 -12.84 3.94
N ASN A 331 40.11 -12.95 5.24
CA ASN A 331 40.90 -12.33 6.30
C ASN A 331 42.34 -12.87 6.34
N ASP A 332 42.55 -14.14 6.03
CA ASP A 332 43.88 -14.76 6.01
C ASP A 332 44.68 -14.44 4.73
N THR A 333 43.99 -14.32 3.58
CA THR A 333 44.65 -14.28 2.26
C THR A 333 44.61 -12.93 1.55
N GLY A 334 43.59 -12.11 1.81
CA GLY A 334 43.30 -10.90 1.03
C GLY A 334 42.97 -11.18 -0.44
N ASP A 335 42.56 -12.40 -0.78
CA ASP A 335 42.33 -12.84 -2.15
C ASP A 335 41.11 -12.16 -2.81
N ALA A 336 41.33 -11.59 -4.00
CA ALA A 336 40.31 -10.83 -4.72
C ALA A 336 39.16 -11.70 -5.26
N ASP A 337 39.41 -12.96 -5.60
CA ASP A 337 38.36 -13.86 -6.07
C ASP A 337 37.41 -14.25 -4.92
N THR A 338 37.96 -14.46 -3.72
CA THR A 338 37.18 -14.67 -2.51
C THR A 338 36.37 -13.42 -2.15
N ALA A 339 36.96 -12.23 -2.24
CA ALA A 339 36.25 -10.96 -2.03
C ALA A 339 35.08 -10.78 -3.01
N ARG A 340 35.29 -11.08 -4.31
CA ARG A 340 34.23 -11.04 -5.33
C ARG A 340 33.09 -11.98 -5.01
N LEU A 341 33.39 -13.22 -4.58
CA LEU A 341 32.39 -14.21 -4.22
C LEU A 341 31.56 -13.77 -3.01
N ILE A 342 32.18 -13.15 -2.01
CA ILE A 342 31.49 -12.58 -0.85
C ILE A 342 30.58 -11.43 -1.32
N CYS A 343 31.12 -10.47 -2.07
CA CYS A 343 30.34 -9.33 -2.55
C CYS A 343 29.10 -9.77 -3.33
N SER A 344 29.27 -10.58 -4.38
CA SER A 344 28.14 -11.02 -5.22
C SER A 344 27.13 -11.86 -4.44
N ARG A 345 27.56 -12.57 -3.38
CA ARG A 345 26.65 -13.33 -2.51
C ARG A 345 25.82 -12.40 -1.64
N ILE A 346 26.40 -11.35 -1.09
CA ILE A 346 25.70 -10.33 -0.30
C ILE A 346 24.72 -9.58 -1.20
N GLU A 347 25.18 -9.04 -2.33
CA GLU A 347 24.37 -8.32 -3.32
C GLU A 347 23.11 -9.13 -3.69
N ARG A 348 23.31 -10.37 -4.12
CA ARG A 348 22.21 -11.25 -4.51
C ARG A 348 21.30 -11.56 -3.32
N GLY A 349 21.87 -11.83 -2.16
CA GLY A 349 21.12 -12.12 -0.94
C GLY A 349 20.21 -10.96 -0.53
N MET A 350 20.69 -9.72 -0.62
CA MET A 350 19.93 -8.51 -0.32
C MET A 350 18.80 -8.29 -1.33
N SER A 351 19.10 -8.43 -2.63
CA SER A 351 18.06 -8.35 -3.65
C SER A 351 17.01 -9.45 -3.50
N GLU A 352 17.38 -10.66 -3.05
CA GLU A 352 16.45 -11.78 -2.84
C GLU A 352 15.44 -11.49 -1.70
N ILE A 353 15.84 -10.74 -0.67
CA ILE A 353 14.96 -10.41 0.45
C ILE A 353 14.16 -9.11 0.24
N GLY A 354 14.32 -8.45 -0.91
CA GLY A 354 13.51 -7.30 -1.31
C GLY A 354 14.22 -5.96 -1.31
N PHE A 355 15.55 -5.91 -1.18
CA PHE A 355 16.28 -4.64 -1.29
C PHE A 355 16.44 -4.17 -2.74
N THR A 356 16.46 -2.85 -2.97
CA THR A 356 16.80 -2.27 -4.30
C THR A 356 18.27 -2.51 -4.63
N SER A 357 18.68 -2.28 -5.88
CA SER A 357 20.09 -2.33 -6.25
C SER A 357 20.94 -1.36 -5.42
N PHE A 358 20.46 -0.13 -5.21
CA PHE A 358 21.13 0.87 -4.38
C PHE A 358 21.29 0.42 -2.93
N ASP A 359 20.24 -0.10 -2.30
CA ASP A 359 20.34 -0.57 -0.92
C ASP A 359 21.20 -1.84 -0.80
N SER A 360 21.19 -2.69 -1.83
CA SER A 360 22.07 -3.86 -1.89
C SER A 360 23.54 -3.45 -1.99
N ALA A 361 23.86 -2.42 -2.79
CA ALA A 361 25.19 -1.81 -2.86
C ALA A 361 25.62 -1.23 -1.51
N ALA A 362 24.74 -0.46 -0.88
CA ALA A 362 24.99 0.12 0.44
C ALA A 362 25.20 -0.97 1.52
N ALA A 363 24.46 -2.07 1.46
CA ALA A 363 24.63 -3.20 2.36
C ALA A 363 25.96 -3.95 2.15
N VAL A 364 26.41 -4.10 0.90
CA VAL A 364 27.75 -4.67 0.59
C VAL A 364 28.85 -3.78 1.18
N TRP A 365 28.77 -2.46 0.95
CA TRP A 365 29.71 -1.52 1.55
C TRP A 365 29.68 -1.59 3.08
N ALA A 366 28.50 -1.55 3.68
CA ALA A 366 28.35 -1.59 5.13
C ALA A 366 28.91 -2.89 5.73
N ALA A 367 28.65 -4.03 5.09
CA ALA A 367 29.23 -5.31 5.47
C ALA A 367 30.77 -5.30 5.37
N SER A 368 31.33 -4.72 4.30
CA SER A 368 32.80 -4.60 4.14
C SER A 368 33.45 -3.76 5.25
N ALA A 369 32.71 -2.78 5.78
CA ALA A 369 33.14 -1.89 6.87
C ALA A 369 32.77 -2.42 8.27
N SER A 370 32.28 -3.66 8.37
CA SER A 370 31.94 -4.30 9.65
C SER A 370 33.16 -4.81 10.40
N ASP A 371 32.94 -5.26 11.63
CA ASP A 371 33.96 -5.88 12.48
C ASP A 371 34.37 -7.30 12.02
N GLN A 372 33.69 -7.88 11.03
CA GLN A 372 33.98 -9.21 10.50
C GLN A 372 35.21 -9.24 9.57
N PHE A 373 35.64 -8.08 9.06
CA PHE A 373 36.77 -7.98 8.14
C PHE A 373 37.93 -7.20 8.74
N ASN A 374 39.15 -7.70 8.55
CA ASN A 374 40.35 -6.93 8.86
C ASN A 374 40.62 -5.88 7.77
N SER A 375 41.58 -4.97 8.00
CA SER A 375 41.87 -3.88 7.06
C SER A 375 42.27 -4.35 5.65
N GLY A 376 42.91 -5.52 5.53
CA GLY A 376 43.29 -6.10 4.23
C GLY A 376 42.09 -6.64 3.47
N ALA A 377 41.22 -7.39 4.16
CA ALA A 377 39.97 -7.90 3.61
C ALA A 377 38.99 -6.78 3.23
N GLN A 378 38.89 -5.74 4.07
CA GLN A 378 38.10 -4.55 3.78
C GLN A 378 38.59 -3.86 2.49
N ALA A 379 39.91 -3.63 2.37
CA ALA A 379 40.47 -3.02 1.16
C ALA A 379 40.27 -3.87 -0.09
N ALA A 380 40.20 -5.20 0.02
CA ALA A 380 39.89 -6.10 -1.08
C ALA A 380 38.39 -6.04 -1.48
N LEU A 381 37.49 -5.90 -0.50
CA LEU A 381 36.04 -5.81 -0.73
C LEU A 381 35.60 -4.45 -1.30
N GLN A 382 36.37 -3.40 -1.07
CA GLN A 382 36.06 -2.03 -1.51
C GLN A 382 36.78 -1.65 -2.82
N GLN A 383 37.21 -2.62 -3.61
CA GLN A 383 37.84 -2.36 -4.91
C GLN A 383 36.79 -2.08 -5.99
N GLU A 384 37.06 -1.08 -6.82
CA GLU A 384 36.33 -0.82 -8.05
C GLU A 384 36.47 -2.02 -9.01
N GLY A 385 35.39 -2.41 -9.68
CA GLY A 385 35.33 -3.57 -10.56
C GLY A 385 35.24 -4.92 -9.84
N LEU A 386 35.08 -4.95 -8.52
CA LEU A 386 34.97 -6.21 -7.78
C LEU A 386 33.68 -6.96 -8.15
N CYS A 387 32.55 -6.25 -8.16
CA CYS A 387 31.20 -6.74 -8.36
C CYS A 387 30.27 -5.56 -8.69
N GLN A 388 29.12 -5.85 -9.29
CA GLN A 388 28.16 -4.83 -9.72
C GLN A 388 27.70 -3.92 -8.57
N ALA A 389 27.46 -4.49 -7.38
CA ALA A 389 27.11 -3.71 -6.19
C ALA A 389 28.18 -2.68 -5.78
N MET A 390 29.46 -3.03 -5.84
CA MET A 390 30.53 -2.09 -5.49
C MET A 390 30.78 -1.05 -6.57
N ASP A 391 30.63 -1.43 -7.84
CA ASP A 391 30.67 -0.47 -8.95
C ASP A 391 29.59 0.60 -8.76
N LEU A 392 28.36 0.17 -8.46
CA LEU A 392 27.24 1.07 -8.17
C LEU A 392 27.49 1.93 -6.93
N TRP A 393 28.10 1.37 -5.88
CA TRP A 393 28.45 2.13 -4.69
C TRP A 393 29.42 3.28 -5.00
N HIS A 394 30.45 3.02 -5.80
CA HIS A 394 31.40 4.04 -6.21
C HIS A 394 30.79 5.10 -7.14
N GLU A 395 29.86 4.71 -8.02
CA GLU A 395 29.11 5.64 -8.87
C GLU A 395 28.31 6.66 -8.04
N MET A 396 27.73 6.24 -6.92
CA MET A 396 26.98 7.10 -5.98
C MET A 396 27.86 8.05 -5.15
N GLY A 397 29.17 8.10 -5.41
CA GLY A 397 30.12 8.93 -4.65
C GLY A 397 30.61 8.29 -3.35
N GLY A 398 30.46 6.96 -3.25
CA GLY A 398 30.97 6.12 -2.17
C GLY A 398 32.47 5.86 -2.23
#